data_AF-A0A1E4SAQ3-F1
#
_entry.id   AF-A0A1E4SAQ3-F1
#
_cell.length_a   1.000
_cell.length_b   1.000
_cell.length_c   1.000
_cell.angle_alpha   90.00
_cell.angle_beta   90.00
_cell.angle_gamma   90.00
#
_symmetry.space_group_name_H-M   'P 1'
#
loop_
_entity.id
_entity.type
_entity.pdbx_description
1 polymer ?
#
loop_
_entity_poly.entity_id
_entity_poly.type
_entity_poly.pdbx_seq_one_letter_code
_entity_poly.pdbx_strand_id
1 'polypeptide(L)'
;MGDDLSIVREYLELCCNSECKKRTLTVMKDMPQYDTNFLHSYNDGHLEVVMFKSTSIKIFQTSHTIMEQFLKDGQALKDEEDLVKIYLATIGLMMTTNENHTVISIHDDITWKMLHCNSTTLSHIDPMFESDKLILCEMAILQSLLCSNKNKLNKSSSYWHLFKKMMIFVIDSKSIGKIPVYFFESTVFTSAKLHKSNYYAWSFLQFCVSIAKVRTDSIKYHKILKDVEHFCKLNQTDSSAWSCMGNMLEINVTELKLAIFEYNKYATRSQLELSYAKVMLLVPSIGEKLKEMSAWLWKSKCTSEVPYHTFGRLLLYAVKKQNEHVLVWNLMEQAVVHCSVMEDLWFKERQINMVLKRGYFTTDVDLNKDLVLRDRVLSYFNWKRLLNWHTEFIFDPYLRDIPLDVTLDE
;
A
#
# COMPACT_ATOMS: atom_id res chain seq x y z
N MET A 1 -18.46 -39.10 -7.86
CA MET A 1 -18.75 -37.67 -8.14
C MET A 1 -17.48 -37.11 -8.74
N GLY A 2 -17.55 -36.45 -9.89
CA GLY A 2 -16.38 -35.74 -10.42
C GLY A 2 -15.95 -34.69 -9.41
N ASP A 3 -14.65 -34.44 -9.28
CA ASP A 3 -14.14 -33.40 -8.38
C ASP A 3 -14.50 -32.03 -8.98
N ASP A 4 -15.72 -31.58 -8.69
CA ASP A 4 -16.32 -30.34 -9.18
C ASP A 4 -15.41 -29.11 -8.90
N LEU A 5 -14.55 -29.19 -7.88
CA LEU A 5 -13.61 -28.13 -7.49
C LEU A 5 -12.14 -28.43 -7.88
N SER A 6 -11.90 -29.42 -8.75
CA SER A 6 -10.57 -29.78 -9.24
C SER A 6 -9.78 -28.60 -9.81
N ILE A 7 -10.43 -27.69 -10.54
CA ILE A 7 -9.77 -26.48 -11.09
C ILE A 7 -9.30 -25.54 -9.96
N VAL A 8 -10.08 -25.41 -8.89
CA VAL A 8 -9.68 -24.59 -7.74
C VAL A 8 -8.54 -25.27 -7.00
N ARG A 9 -8.60 -26.58 -6.81
CA ARG A 9 -7.52 -27.38 -6.21
C ARG A 9 -6.21 -27.24 -6.99
N GLU A 10 -6.25 -27.34 -8.32
CA GLU A 10 -5.12 -27.11 -9.22
C GLU A 10 -4.48 -25.72 -8.96
N TYR A 11 -5.30 -24.67 -8.81
CA TYR A 11 -4.81 -23.34 -8.47
C TYR A 11 -4.16 -23.26 -7.08
N LEU A 12 -4.74 -23.92 -6.07
CA LEU A 12 -4.15 -23.97 -4.73
C LEU A 12 -2.80 -24.67 -4.78
N GLU A 13 -2.68 -25.82 -5.44
CA GLU A 13 -1.43 -26.56 -5.56
C GLU A 13 -0.32 -25.70 -6.20
N LEU A 14 -0.65 -24.95 -7.26
CA LEU A 14 0.27 -23.99 -7.87
C LEU A 14 0.67 -22.90 -6.88
N CYS A 15 -0.29 -22.28 -6.20
CA CYS A 15 -0.03 -21.19 -5.29
C CYS A 15 0.73 -21.64 -4.02
N CYS A 16 0.45 -22.81 -3.50
CA CYS A 16 0.93 -23.23 -2.19
C CYS A 16 2.33 -23.86 -2.22
N ASN A 17 3.00 -23.82 -3.39
CA ASN A 17 4.42 -24.12 -3.52
C ASN A 17 5.28 -23.18 -2.64
N SER A 18 5.99 -23.74 -1.67
CA SER A 18 6.78 -23.02 -0.66
C SER A 18 8.03 -22.33 -1.20
N GLU A 19 8.50 -22.70 -2.40
CA GLU A 19 9.69 -22.10 -3.03
C GLU A 19 9.41 -20.69 -3.59
N CYS A 20 8.14 -20.31 -3.71
CA CYS A 20 7.75 -19.02 -4.26
C CYS A 20 7.71 -17.94 -3.18
N LYS A 21 8.46 -16.84 -3.41
CA LYS A 21 8.48 -15.65 -2.55
C LYS A 21 7.39 -14.65 -2.93
N LYS A 22 6.99 -14.64 -4.21
CA LYS A 22 5.99 -13.73 -4.77
C LYS A 22 5.04 -14.49 -5.68
N ARG A 23 3.77 -14.08 -5.69
CA ARG A 23 2.70 -14.68 -6.51
C ARG A 23 1.86 -13.59 -7.16
N THR A 24 1.49 -13.80 -8.41
CA THR A 24 0.65 -12.88 -9.19
C THR A 24 -0.38 -13.68 -9.95
N LEU A 25 -1.65 -13.27 -9.86
CA LEU A 25 -2.73 -13.80 -10.71
C LEU A 25 -3.00 -12.87 -11.89
N THR A 26 -2.70 -13.34 -13.10
CA THR A 26 -2.97 -12.61 -14.34
C THR A 26 -4.20 -13.21 -15.02
N VAL A 27 -5.28 -12.44 -15.13
CA VAL A 27 -6.48 -12.90 -15.84
C VAL A 27 -6.45 -12.38 -17.28
N MET A 28 -6.46 -13.30 -18.25
CA MET A 28 -6.33 -13.01 -19.69
C MET A 28 -7.52 -13.52 -20.51
N LYS A 29 -7.64 -13.03 -21.76
CA LYS A 29 -8.56 -13.61 -22.74
C LYS A 29 -8.12 -15.02 -23.11
N ASP A 30 -9.09 -15.86 -23.48
CA ASP A 30 -8.82 -17.21 -23.96
C ASP A 30 -7.91 -17.18 -25.19
N MET A 31 -7.00 -18.14 -25.25
CA MET A 31 -6.01 -18.28 -26.31
C MET A 31 -6.15 -19.69 -26.89
N PRO A 32 -6.65 -19.85 -28.13
CA PRO A 32 -7.02 -21.17 -28.69
C PRO A 32 -5.89 -22.21 -28.72
N GLN A 33 -4.64 -21.77 -28.68
CA GLN A 33 -3.47 -22.64 -28.70
C GLN A 33 -3.16 -23.32 -27.35
N TYR A 34 -3.86 -22.96 -26.27
CA TYR A 34 -3.65 -23.54 -24.95
C TYR A 34 -4.91 -24.29 -24.48
N ASP A 35 -4.75 -25.58 -24.24
CA ASP A 35 -5.79 -26.44 -23.66
C ASP A 35 -5.47 -26.75 -22.19
N THR A 36 -5.44 -25.70 -21.37
CA THR A 36 -5.18 -25.81 -19.93
C THR A 36 -5.99 -24.77 -19.17
N ASN A 37 -6.32 -25.06 -17.91
CA ASN A 37 -7.00 -24.12 -17.03
C ASN A 37 -6.10 -22.94 -16.67
N PHE A 38 -4.82 -23.23 -16.40
CA PHE A 38 -3.80 -22.25 -16.02
C PHE A 38 -2.52 -22.42 -16.84
N LEU A 39 -1.91 -21.30 -17.20
CA LEU A 39 -0.47 -21.26 -17.49
C LEU A 39 0.24 -20.75 -16.25
N HIS A 40 1.47 -21.21 -16.03
CA HIS A 40 2.30 -20.64 -14.98
C HIS A 40 3.74 -20.47 -15.45
N SER A 41 4.39 -19.46 -14.91
CA SER A 41 5.83 -19.27 -15.08
C SER A 41 6.47 -19.02 -13.72
N TYR A 42 7.67 -19.56 -13.54
CA TYR A 42 8.47 -19.35 -12.35
C TYR A 42 9.76 -18.65 -12.76
N ASN A 43 10.02 -17.48 -12.19
CA ASN A 43 11.24 -16.73 -12.43
C ASN A 43 11.73 -16.08 -11.13
N ASP A 44 12.96 -16.39 -10.70
CA ASP A 44 13.61 -15.79 -9.52
C ASP A 44 12.73 -15.77 -8.24
N GLY A 45 12.00 -16.86 -7.97
CA GLY A 45 11.10 -16.95 -6.81
C GLY A 45 9.78 -16.19 -6.97
N HIS A 46 9.44 -15.75 -8.17
CA HIS A 46 8.15 -15.20 -8.54
C HIS A 46 7.37 -16.21 -9.38
N LEU A 47 6.21 -16.61 -8.88
CA LEU A 47 5.20 -17.38 -9.61
C LEU A 47 4.18 -16.42 -10.23
N GLU A 48 4.05 -16.45 -11.55
CA GLU A 48 2.91 -15.86 -12.24
C GLU A 48 1.97 -16.98 -12.68
N VAL A 49 0.71 -16.93 -12.21
CA VAL A 49 -0.36 -17.82 -12.63
C VAL A 49 -1.28 -17.05 -13.57
N VAL A 50 -1.41 -17.52 -14.81
CA VAL A 50 -2.30 -16.96 -15.82
C VAL A 50 -3.58 -17.78 -15.86
N MET A 51 -4.70 -17.14 -15.54
CA MET A 51 -6.04 -17.72 -15.62
C MET A 51 -6.79 -17.16 -16.82
N PHE A 52 -7.36 -18.04 -17.65
CA PHE A 52 -8.19 -17.62 -18.78
C PHE A 52 -9.61 -17.25 -18.36
N LYS A 53 -10.29 -16.45 -19.18
CA LYS A 53 -11.68 -16.04 -18.93
C LYS A 53 -12.63 -17.23 -18.87
N SER A 54 -12.48 -18.20 -19.77
CA SER A 54 -13.28 -19.43 -19.74
C SER A 54 -13.06 -20.22 -18.44
N THR A 55 -11.81 -20.37 -17.99
CA THR A 55 -11.48 -20.97 -16.68
C THR A 55 -12.15 -20.22 -15.54
N SER A 56 -12.05 -18.88 -15.52
CA SER A 56 -12.70 -18.04 -14.51
C SER A 56 -14.22 -18.22 -14.48
N ILE A 57 -14.88 -18.39 -15.64
CA ILE A 57 -16.33 -18.63 -15.71
C ILE A 57 -16.67 -20.02 -15.15
N LYS A 58 -15.90 -21.05 -15.51
CA LYS A 58 -16.09 -22.41 -14.99
C LYS A 58 -15.97 -22.44 -13.47
N ILE A 59 -14.91 -21.85 -12.92
CA ILE A 59 -14.71 -21.73 -11.46
C ILE A 59 -15.91 -21.02 -10.82
N PHE A 60 -16.32 -19.87 -11.37
CA PHE A 60 -17.47 -19.13 -10.84
C PHE A 60 -18.72 -20.00 -10.79
N GLN A 61 -19.07 -20.66 -11.88
CA GLN A 61 -20.28 -21.48 -11.97
C GLN A 61 -20.28 -22.59 -10.92
N THR A 62 -19.20 -23.37 -10.85
CA THR A 62 -19.13 -24.50 -9.92
C THR A 62 -19.14 -24.04 -8.47
N SER A 63 -18.31 -23.05 -8.13
CA SER A 63 -18.24 -22.53 -6.77
C SER A 63 -19.54 -21.84 -6.34
N HIS A 64 -20.21 -21.13 -7.26
CA HIS A 64 -21.50 -20.51 -6.99
C HIS A 64 -22.59 -21.54 -6.70
N THR A 65 -22.70 -22.61 -7.50
CA THR A 65 -23.68 -23.68 -7.27
C THR A 65 -23.50 -24.34 -5.89
N ILE A 66 -22.26 -24.61 -5.49
CA ILE A 66 -21.96 -25.17 -4.17
C ILE A 66 -22.34 -24.20 -3.06
N MET A 67 -21.99 -22.92 -3.20
CA MET A 67 -22.31 -21.91 -2.19
C MET A 67 -23.81 -21.63 -2.08
N GLU A 68 -24.55 -21.64 -3.20
CA GLU A 68 -26.00 -21.49 -3.20
C GLU A 68 -26.67 -22.64 -2.44
N GLN A 69 -26.21 -23.87 -2.64
CA GLN A 69 -26.70 -25.03 -1.90
C GLN A 69 -26.37 -24.93 -0.40
N PHE A 70 -25.14 -24.55 -0.05
CA PHE A 70 -24.73 -24.35 1.35
C PHE A 70 -25.58 -23.29 2.06
N LEU A 71 -25.92 -22.20 1.37
CA LEU A 71 -26.80 -21.16 1.91
C LEU A 71 -28.25 -21.65 2.07
N LYS A 72 -28.77 -22.44 1.12
CA LYS A 72 -30.11 -23.05 1.22
C LYS A 72 -30.21 -24.05 2.36
N ASP A 73 -29.13 -24.78 2.62
CA ASP A 73 -29.04 -25.76 3.71
C ASP A 73 -28.78 -25.09 5.09
N GLY A 74 -28.88 -23.76 5.18
CA GLY A 74 -28.76 -23.03 6.43
C GLY A 74 -27.33 -22.91 6.96
N GLN A 75 -26.32 -23.00 6.09
CA GLN A 75 -24.90 -22.93 6.43
C GLN A 75 -24.42 -24.04 7.39
N ALA A 76 -25.12 -25.18 7.40
CA ALA A 76 -24.76 -26.33 8.21
C ALA A 76 -23.60 -27.10 7.56
N LEU A 77 -22.47 -27.22 8.27
CA LEU A 77 -21.36 -28.08 7.90
C LEU A 77 -21.65 -29.51 8.39
N LYS A 78 -21.61 -30.49 7.50
CA LYS A 78 -21.93 -31.89 7.82
C LYS A 78 -20.75 -32.65 8.41
N ASP A 79 -19.58 -32.45 7.83
CA ASP A 79 -18.33 -33.14 8.16
C ASP A 79 -17.12 -32.31 7.69
N GLU A 80 -15.91 -32.82 7.92
CA GLU A 80 -14.66 -32.18 7.51
C GLU A 80 -14.45 -32.15 5.98
N GLU A 81 -15.07 -33.06 5.22
CA GLU A 81 -15.02 -33.03 3.75
C GLU A 81 -15.85 -31.86 3.22
N ASP A 82 -17.03 -31.62 3.81
CA ASP A 82 -17.87 -30.47 3.55
C ASP A 82 -17.14 -29.17 3.93
N LEU A 83 -16.41 -29.13 5.04
CA LEU A 83 -15.57 -27.99 5.42
C LEU A 83 -14.53 -27.64 4.34
N VAL A 84 -13.80 -28.64 3.82
CA VAL A 84 -12.83 -28.46 2.72
C VAL A 84 -13.54 -28.03 1.44
N LYS A 85 -14.68 -28.62 1.12
CA LYS A 85 -15.47 -28.29 -0.07
C LYS A 85 -15.92 -26.84 -0.05
N ILE A 86 -16.45 -26.36 1.07
CA ILE A 86 -16.87 -24.96 1.21
C ILE A 86 -15.65 -24.02 1.22
N TYR A 87 -14.53 -24.40 1.84
CA TYR A 87 -13.28 -23.64 1.76
C TYR A 87 -12.85 -23.42 0.30
N LEU A 88 -12.76 -24.50 -0.49
CA LEU A 88 -12.42 -24.43 -1.92
C LEU A 88 -13.45 -23.62 -2.72
N ALA A 89 -14.76 -23.78 -2.46
CA ALA A 89 -15.79 -23.00 -3.13
C ALA A 89 -15.67 -21.49 -2.83
N THR A 90 -15.37 -21.13 -1.58
CA THR A 90 -15.16 -19.71 -1.23
C THR A 90 -13.93 -19.12 -1.92
N ILE A 91 -12.83 -19.87 -2.06
CA ILE A 91 -11.66 -19.42 -2.85
C ILE A 91 -12.04 -19.20 -4.31
N GLY A 92 -12.75 -20.16 -4.93
CA GLY A 92 -13.18 -20.03 -6.31
C GLY A 92 -14.05 -18.78 -6.55
N LEU A 93 -14.96 -18.46 -5.61
CA LEU A 93 -15.73 -17.22 -5.67
C LEU A 93 -14.89 -15.97 -5.39
N MET A 94 -13.94 -16.01 -4.46
CA MET A 94 -13.01 -14.89 -4.23
C MET A 94 -12.12 -14.61 -5.45
N MET A 95 -11.74 -15.62 -6.22
CA MET A 95 -10.97 -15.45 -7.46
C MET A 95 -11.77 -14.82 -8.60
N THR A 96 -13.09 -15.02 -8.63
CA THR A 96 -13.91 -14.79 -9.83
C THR A 96 -14.97 -13.71 -9.67
N THR A 97 -15.35 -13.37 -8.44
CA THR A 97 -16.37 -12.35 -8.14
C THR A 97 -15.76 -11.07 -7.58
N ASN A 98 -16.53 -9.98 -7.62
CA ASN A 98 -16.12 -8.74 -6.99
C ASN A 98 -16.61 -8.76 -5.54
N GLU A 99 -15.74 -8.41 -4.59
CA GLU A 99 -16.03 -8.02 -3.21
C GLU A 99 -17.36 -8.57 -2.63
N ASN A 100 -17.51 -9.89 -2.65
CA ASN A 100 -18.68 -10.57 -2.09
C ASN A 100 -18.46 -10.76 -0.59
N HIS A 101 -18.93 -9.80 0.21
CA HIS A 101 -18.73 -9.79 1.66
C HIS A 101 -19.27 -11.04 2.37
N THR A 102 -20.37 -11.63 1.89
CA THR A 102 -20.92 -12.87 2.45
C THR A 102 -19.95 -14.03 2.27
N VAL A 103 -19.44 -14.23 1.04
CA VAL A 103 -18.46 -15.29 0.74
C VAL A 103 -17.18 -15.07 1.55
N ILE A 104 -16.74 -13.82 1.67
CA ILE A 104 -15.52 -13.47 2.42
C ILE A 104 -15.69 -13.74 3.91
N SER A 105 -16.85 -13.41 4.49
CA SER A 105 -17.15 -13.72 5.89
C SER A 105 -17.17 -15.23 6.13
N ILE A 106 -17.81 -15.99 5.24
CA ILE A 106 -17.84 -17.46 5.32
C ILE A 106 -16.43 -18.04 5.19
N HIS A 107 -15.63 -17.51 4.25
CA HIS A 107 -14.24 -17.92 4.06
C HIS A 107 -13.39 -17.67 5.31
N ASP A 108 -13.52 -16.49 5.92
CA ASP A 108 -12.86 -16.13 7.16
C ASP A 108 -13.21 -17.14 8.27
N ASP A 109 -14.50 -17.37 8.50
CA ASP A 109 -14.99 -18.30 9.52
C ASP A 109 -14.49 -19.75 9.29
N ILE A 110 -14.54 -20.23 8.05
CA ILE A 110 -14.08 -21.58 7.68
C ILE A 110 -12.57 -21.71 7.85
N THR A 111 -11.80 -20.70 7.41
CA THR A 111 -10.35 -20.69 7.56
C THR A 111 -9.96 -20.74 9.04
N TRP A 112 -10.62 -19.97 9.90
CA TRP A 112 -10.39 -20.04 11.34
C TRP A 112 -10.76 -21.39 11.93
N LYS A 113 -11.90 -21.98 11.53
CA LYS A 113 -12.27 -23.34 11.96
C LYS A 113 -11.19 -24.35 11.56
N MET A 114 -10.74 -24.33 10.30
CA MET A 114 -9.70 -25.24 9.80
C MET A 114 -8.36 -25.07 10.52
N LEU A 115 -7.96 -23.84 10.86
CA LEU A 115 -6.74 -23.57 11.61
C LEU A 115 -6.78 -24.09 13.06
N HIS A 116 -7.98 -24.21 13.64
CA HIS A 116 -8.18 -24.72 15.01
C HIS A 116 -8.60 -26.20 15.06
N CYS A 117 -8.95 -26.81 13.92
CA CYS A 117 -9.20 -28.24 13.83
C CYS A 117 -7.93 -29.05 14.17
N ASN A 118 -8.11 -30.24 14.75
CA ASN A 118 -6.99 -31.12 15.04
C ASN A 118 -6.29 -31.53 13.73
N SER A 119 -5.00 -31.17 13.60
CA SER A 119 -4.22 -31.30 12.36
C SER A 119 -4.26 -32.68 11.72
N THR A 120 -4.43 -33.74 12.53
CA THR A 120 -4.54 -35.12 12.05
C THR A 120 -5.76 -35.34 11.17
N THR A 121 -6.93 -34.78 11.52
CA THR A 121 -8.19 -35.08 10.82
C THR A 121 -8.20 -34.53 9.39
N LEU A 122 -7.82 -33.26 9.21
CA LEU A 122 -7.81 -32.63 7.89
C LEU A 122 -6.67 -33.17 7.00
N SER A 123 -5.52 -33.52 7.60
CA SER A 123 -4.38 -34.10 6.85
C SER A 123 -4.70 -35.46 6.22
N HIS A 124 -5.66 -36.21 6.77
CA HIS A 124 -6.14 -37.46 6.18
C HIS A 124 -6.97 -37.24 4.91
N ILE A 125 -7.64 -36.07 4.80
CA ILE A 125 -8.41 -35.69 3.61
C ILE A 125 -7.46 -35.19 2.54
N ASP A 126 -6.57 -34.25 2.91
CA ASP A 126 -5.55 -33.72 2.01
C ASP A 126 -4.36 -33.17 2.82
N PRO A 127 -3.12 -33.65 2.57
CA PRO A 127 -1.91 -33.17 3.22
C PRO A 127 -1.65 -31.66 3.08
N MET A 128 -2.27 -30.97 2.11
CA MET A 128 -2.20 -29.52 1.95
C MET A 128 -2.85 -28.78 3.13
N PHE A 129 -3.82 -29.39 3.81
CA PHE A 129 -4.56 -28.78 4.92
C PHE A 129 -3.98 -29.08 6.31
N GLU A 130 -2.75 -29.59 6.39
CA GLU A 130 -1.99 -29.53 7.65
C GLU A 130 -1.88 -28.06 8.11
N SER A 131 -2.14 -27.77 9.38
CA SER A 131 -2.34 -26.39 9.88
C SER A 131 -1.23 -25.42 9.48
N ASP A 132 0.03 -25.87 9.51
CA ASP A 132 1.18 -25.05 9.11
C ASP A 132 1.23 -24.75 7.61
N LYS A 133 0.84 -25.72 6.77
CA LYS A 133 0.76 -25.55 5.32
C LYS A 133 -0.46 -24.71 4.95
N LEU A 134 -1.59 -24.90 5.63
CA LEU A 134 -2.80 -24.11 5.43
C LEU A 134 -2.54 -22.61 5.59
N ILE A 135 -1.80 -22.18 6.64
CA ILE A 135 -1.45 -20.76 6.83
C ILE A 135 -0.64 -20.24 5.64
N LEU A 136 0.38 -20.98 5.21
CA LEU A 136 1.22 -20.58 4.08
C LEU A 136 0.41 -20.53 2.77
N CYS A 137 -0.49 -21.48 2.61
CA CYS A 137 -1.38 -21.59 1.46
C CYS A 137 -2.35 -20.41 1.39
N GLU A 138 -3.01 -20.10 2.51
CA GLU A 138 -3.90 -18.95 2.64
C GLU A 138 -3.19 -17.63 2.32
N MET A 139 -1.99 -17.46 2.89
CA MET A 139 -1.14 -16.31 2.62
C MET A 139 -0.72 -16.20 1.15
N ALA A 140 -0.41 -17.33 0.52
CA ALA A 140 -0.07 -17.40 -0.90
C ALA A 140 -1.25 -17.03 -1.81
N ILE A 141 -2.46 -17.52 -1.49
CA ILE A 141 -3.70 -17.22 -2.21
C ILE A 141 -4.01 -15.73 -2.10
N LEU A 142 -4.02 -15.17 -0.88
CA LEU A 142 -4.25 -13.74 -0.66
C LEU A 142 -3.20 -12.88 -1.38
N GLN A 143 -1.92 -13.24 -1.32
CA GLN A 143 -0.87 -12.53 -2.07
C GLN A 143 -1.16 -12.54 -3.57
N SER A 144 -1.52 -13.69 -4.13
CA SER A 144 -1.82 -13.84 -5.56
C SER A 144 -3.01 -12.97 -6.00
N LEU A 145 -4.09 -12.95 -5.21
CA LEU A 145 -5.28 -12.11 -5.44
C LEU A 145 -4.95 -10.62 -5.32
N LEU A 146 -4.23 -10.24 -4.26
CA LEU A 146 -3.83 -8.85 -3.99
C LEU A 146 -2.76 -8.33 -4.96
N CYS A 147 -2.06 -9.22 -5.66
CA CYS A 147 -1.12 -8.92 -6.74
C CYS A 147 -1.72 -9.23 -8.12
N SER A 148 -3.05 -9.30 -8.25
CA SER A 148 -3.66 -9.58 -9.55
C SER A 148 -3.64 -8.37 -10.49
N ASN A 149 -3.62 -8.60 -11.80
CA ASN A 149 -3.87 -7.56 -12.81
C ASN A 149 -5.32 -7.03 -12.81
N LYS A 150 -6.24 -7.67 -12.07
CA LYS A 150 -7.62 -7.22 -11.92
C LYS A 150 -7.76 -6.25 -10.74
N ASN A 151 -8.12 -4.99 -11.04
CA ASN A 151 -8.31 -3.94 -10.02
C ASN A 151 -9.27 -4.38 -8.90
N LYS A 152 -10.33 -5.12 -9.25
CA LYS A 152 -11.37 -5.57 -8.31
C LYS A 152 -10.87 -6.58 -7.27
N LEU A 153 -9.85 -7.37 -7.62
CA LEU A 153 -9.19 -8.27 -6.68
C LEU A 153 -8.09 -7.52 -5.92
N ASN A 154 -7.21 -6.86 -6.67
CA ASN A 154 -6.06 -6.13 -6.14
C ASN A 154 -6.40 -5.00 -5.14
N LYS A 155 -7.50 -4.28 -5.40
CA LYS A 155 -7.99 -3.18 -4.57
C LYS A 155 -9.20 -3.58 -3.71
N SER A 156 -9.42 -4.88 -3.47
CA SER A 156 -10.50 -5.31 -2.58
C SER A 156 -10.14 -4.96 -1.13
N SER A 157 -10.94 -4.11 -0.50
CA SER A 157 -10.74 -3.73 0.91
C SER A 157 -10.81 -4.94 1.84
N SER A 158 -11.71 -5.86 1.51
CA SER A 158 -11.95 -7.09 2.26
C SER A 158 -10.76 -8.06 2.20
N TYR A 159 -10.10 -8.22 1.05
CA TYR A 159 -8.89 -9.06 0.95
C TYR A 159 -7.71 -8.46 1.70
N TRP A 160 -7.51 -7.15 1.65
CA TRP A 160 -6.49 -6.48 2.47
C TRP A 160 -6.78 -6.63 3.97
N HIS A 161 -8.05 -6.65 4.37
CA HIS A 161 -8.44 -6.91 5.75
C HIS A 161 -8.12 -8.36 6.17
N LEU A 162 -8.50 -9.35 5.36
CA LEU A 162 -8.12 -10.76 5.60
C LEU A 162 -6.60 -10.92 5.70
N PHE A 163 -5.86 -10.31 4.77
CA PHE A 163 -4.41 -10.33 4.76
C PHE A 163 -3.80 -9.71 6.03
N LYS A 164 -4.41 -8.65 6.57
CA LYS A 164 -4.06 -8.07 7.87
C LYS A 164 -4.29 -9.04 9.02
N LYS A 165 -5.44 -9.71 9.07
CA LYS A 165 -5.73 -10.72 10.09
C LYS A 165 -4.71 -11.86 10.07
N MET A 166 -4.42 -12.38 8.88
CA MET A 166 -3.42 -13.44 8.70
C MET A 166 -2.01 -12.99 9.08
N MET A 167 -1.62 -11.75 8.74
CA MET A 167 -0.34 -11.18 9.19
C MET A 167 -0.23 -11.16 10.72
N ILE A 168 -1.27 -10.69 11.42
CA ILE A 168 -1.28 -10.63 12.89
C ILE A 168 -1.12 -12.05 13.46
N PHE A 169 -1.89 -13.00 12.94
CA PHE A 169 -1.83 -14.39 13.36
C PHE A 169 -0.45 -15.01 13.16
N VAL A 170 0.20 -14.77 12.01
CA VAL A 170 1.56 -15.26 11.74
C VAL A 170 2.57 -14.65 12.71
N ILE A 171 2.50 -13.34 12.96
CA ILE A 171 3.40 -12.64 13.89
C ILE A 171 3.23 -13.13 15.33
N ASP A 172 2.00 -13.44 15.72
CA ASP A 172 1.66 -13.89 17.07
C ASP A 172 1.88 -15.40 17.27
N SER A 173 1.84 -16.18 16.20
CA SER A 173 2.07 -17.63 16.21
C SER A 173 3.57 -17.99 16.14
N LYS A 174 3.89 -19.28 16.33
CA LYS A 174 5.25 -19.81 16.14
C LYS A 174 5.63 -19.93 14.65
N SER A 175 4.72 -19.58 13.73
CA SER A 175 4.87 -19.79 12.29
C SER A 175 5.56 -18.63 11.58
N ILE A 176 5.93 -17.55 12.30
CA ILE A 176 6.66 -16.41 11.74
C ILE A 176 7.94 -16.81 11.00
N GLY A 177 8.66 -17.83 11.48
CA GLY A 177 9.89 -18.33 10.87
C GLY A 177 9.69 -19.05 9.52
N LYS A 178 8.44 -19.34 9.16
CA LYS A 178 8.08 -20.04 7.91
C LYS A 178 7.72 -19.09 6.78
N ILE A 179 7.50 -17.81 7.08
CA ILE A 179 7.16 -16.80 6.07
C ILE A 179 8.42 -16.04 5.66
N PRO A 180 8.66 -15.80 4.36
CA PRO A 180 9.78 -14.96 3.93
C PRO A 180 9.80 -13.60 4.63
N VAL A 181 10.97 -13.16 5.06
CA VAL A 181 11.17 -11.93 5.89
C VAL A 181 10.51 -10.67 5.30
N TYR A 182 10.33 -10.60 3.98
CA TYR A 182 9.78 -9.46 3.26
C TYR A 182 8.47 -9.76 2.54
N PHE A 183 7.78 -10.83 2.92
CA PHE A 183 6.58 -11.29 2.23
C PHE A 183 5.51 -10.19 2.15
N PHE A 184 5.13 -9.62 3.29
CA PHE A 184 4.08 -8.60 3.39
C PHE A 184 4.42 -7.33 2.63
N GLU A 185 5.63 -6.82 2.79
CA GLU A 185 6.12 -5.62 2.12
C GLU A 185 6.18 -5.86 0.60
N SER A 186 6.67 -7.02 0.17
CA SER A 186 6.75 -7.37 -1.25
C SER A 186 5.38 -7.48 -1.91
N THR A 187 4.35 -7.95 -1.18
CA THR A 187 2.96 -7.96 -1.65
C THR A 187 2.46 -6.53 -1.90
N VAL A 188 2.70 -5.60 -0.97
CA VAL A 188 2.32 -4.18 -1.14
C VAL A 188 3.00 -3.58 -2.36
N PHE A 189 4.33 -3.71 -2.48
CA PHE A 189 5.05 -3.11 -3.59
C PHE A 189 4.66 -3.72 -4.94
N THR A 190 4.43 -5.03 -4.99
CA THR A 190 3.98 -5.69 -6.23
C THR A 190 2.58 -5.21 -6.62
N SER A 191 1.68 -5.14 -5.65
CA SER A 191 0.32 -4.62 -5.84
C SER A 191 0.32 -3.17 -6.33
N ALA A 192 1.11 -2.29 -5.70
CA ALA A 192 1.19 -0.88 -6.05
C ALA A 192 1.88 -0.62 -7.40
N LYS A 193 2.83 -1.48 -7.83
CA LYS A 193 3.41 -1.42 -9.18
C LYS A 193 2.37 -1.72 -10.26
N LEU A 194 1.52 -2.72 -10.03
CA LEU A 194 0.46 -3.09 -10.97
C LEU A 194 -0.67 -2.06 -11.01
N HIS A 195 -1.01 -1.50 -9.85
CA HIS A 195 -2.11 -0.55 -9.71
C HIS A 195 -1.67 0.69 -8.95
N LYS A 196 -1.32 1.72 -9.71
CA LYS A 196 -0.96 3.03 -9.16
C LYS A 196 -2.02 3.55 -8.18
N SER A 197 -1.55 4.20 -7.11
CA SER A 197 -2.38 4.78 -6.05
C SER A 197 -3.32 3.74 -5.43
N ASN A 198 -2.83 2.53 -5.16
CA ASN A 198 -3.58 1.53 -4.41
C ASN A 198 -3.61 1.89 -2.91
N TYR A 199 -4.58 2.71 -2.52
CA TYR A 199 -4.76 3.16 -1.14
C TYR A 199 -4.79 2.01 -0.12
N TYR A 200 -5.43 0.88 -0.44
CA TYR A 200 -5.53 -0.25 0.50
C TYR A 200 -4.18 -0.94 0.75
N ALA A 201 -3.37 -1.10 -0.29
CA ALA A 201 -2.02 -1.64 -0.16
C ALA A 201 -1.14 -0.75 0.73
N TRP A 202 -1.19 0.57 0.50
CA TRP A 202 -0.43 1.54 1.28
C TRP A 202 -0.95 1.70 2.71
N SER A 203 -2.26 1.61 2.92
CA SER A 203 -2.89 1.59 4.26
C SER A 203 -2.48 0.34 5.05
N PHE A 204 -2.40 -0.82 4.39
CA PHE A 204 -1.86 -2.03 5.00
C PHE A 204 -0.38 -1.87 5.39
N LEU A 205 0.47 -1.30 4.52
CA LEU A 205 1.88 -1.07 4.87
C LEU A 205 2.03 -0.09 6.03
N GLN A 206 1.21 0.96 6.06
CA GLN A 206 1.15 1.91 7.16
C GLN A 206 0.80 1.22 8.48
N PHE A 207 -0.15 0.27 8.47
CA PHE A 207 -0.41 -0.58 9.63
C PHE A 207 0.83 -1.39 10.03
N CYS A 208 1.50 -2.07 9.09
CA CYS A 208 2.74 -2.81 9.39
C CYS A 208 3.83 -1.93 10.02
N VAL A 209 4.00 -0.70 9.53
CA VAL A 209 4.94 0.28 10.06
C VAL A 209 4.55 0.71 11.46
N SER A 210 3.27 0.97 11.72
CA SER A 210 2.77 1.30 13.05
C SER A 210 3.04 0.17 14.05
N ILE A 211 2.89 -1.09 13.65
CA ILE A 211 3.28 -2.24 14.47
C ILE A 211 4.80 -2.29 14.70
N ALA A 212 5.62 -2.08 13.67
CA ALA A 212 7.08 -2.03 13.82
C ALA A 212 7.52 -0.90 14.77
N LYS A 213 6.88 0.27 14.69
CA LYS A 213 7.08 1.40 15.62
C LYS A 213 6.80 1.00 17.06
N VAL A 214 5.63 0.43 17.33
CA VAL A 214 5.20 0.03 18.68
C VAL A 214 6.09 -1.08 19.24
N ARG A 215 6.53 -2.02 18.41
CA ARG A 215 7.45 -3.11 18.78
C ARG A 215 8.92 -2.67 18.84
N THR A 216 9.23 -1.40 18.56
CA THR A 216 10.61 -0.87 18.51
C THR A 216 11.54 -1.61 17.55
N ASP A 217 11.01 -2.15 16.45
CA ASP A 217 11.78 -2.85 15.43
C ASP A 217 12.43 -1.84 14.47
N SER A 218 13.59 -1.32 14.87
CA SER A 218 14.32 -0.28 14.13
C SER A 218 14.79 -0.75 12.77
N ILE A 219 15.29 -1.97 12.68
CA ILE A 219 15.81 -2.54 11.43
C ILE A 219 14.69 -2.62 10.41
N LYS A 220 13.54 -3.18 10.80
CA LYS A 220 12.39 -3.32 9.91
C LYS A 220 11.84 -1.95 9.50
N TYR A 221 11.66 -1.05 10.45
CA TYR A 221 11.15 0.30 10.18
C TYR A 221 12.01 1.06 9.17
N HIS A 222 13.32 1.18 9.41
CA HIS A 222 14.22 1.93 8.54
C HIS A 222 14.33 1.30 7.16
N LYS A 223 14.30 -0.04 7.08
CA LYS A 223 14.29 -0.71 5.79
C LYS A 223 13.03 -0.37 4.98
N ILE A 224 11.85 -0.50 5.57
CA ILE A 224 10.59 -0.18 4.89
C ILE A 224 10.59 1.29 4.46
N LEU A 225 11.04 2.21 5.32
CA LEU A 225 11.10 3.64 5.00
C LEU A 225 11.96 3.88 3.75
N LYS A 226 13.15 3.28 3.67
CA LYS A 226 14.04 3.39 2.52
C LYS A 226 13.40 2.82 1.24
N ASP A 227 12.73 1.67 1.34
CA ASP A 227 12.07 1.04 0.20
C ASP A 227 10.88 1.90 -0.30
N VAL A 228 10.11 2.50 0.62
CA VAL A 228 9.01 3.43 0.31
C VAL A 228 9.53 4.72 -0.31
N GLU A 229 10.59 5.33 0.25
CA GLU A 229 11.23 6.52 -0.30
C GLU A 229 11.71 6.27 -1.74
N HIS A 230 12.35 5.13 -1.98
CA HIS A 230 12.79 4.74 -3.31
C HIS A 230 11.60 4.59 -4.27
N PHE A 231 10.54 3.90 -3.84
CA PHE A 231 9.32 3.74 -4.62
C PHE A 231 8.69 5.09 -4.98
N CYS A 232 8.56 6.00 -4.01
CA CYS A 232 7.99 7.34 -4.18
C CYS A 232 8.75 8.15 -5.24
N LYS A 233 10.09 8.14 -5.18
CA LYS A 233 10.96 8.85 -6.12
C LYS A 233 10.83 8.34 -7.56
N LEU A 234 10.61 7.02 -7.73
CA LEU A 234 10.34 6.41 -9.05
C LEU A 234 8.89 6.63 -9.53
N ASN A 235 7.94 6.79 -8.61
CA ASN A 235 6.51 6.90 -8.90
C ASN A 235 5.96 8.24 -8.38
N GLN A 236 6.49 9.35 -8.91
CA GLN A 236 6.24 10.71 -8.40
C GLN A 236 4.76 11.08 -8.32
N THR A 237 3.91 10.44 -9.14
CA THR A 237 2.48 10.73 -9.23
C THR A 237 1.61 9.77 -8.39
N ASP A 238 2.20 8.85 -7.63
CA ASP A 238 1.47 7.93 -6.74
C ASP A 238 1.18 8.59 -5.39
N SER A 239 0.04 9.28 -5.30
CA SER A 239 -0.40 9.98 -4.10
C SER A 239 -0.50 9.11 -2.84
N SER A 240 -0.80 7.81 -2.99
CA SER A 240 -0.95 6.92 -1.84
C SER A 240 0.41 6.53 -1.26
N ALA A 241 1.41 6.29 -2.10
CA ALA A 241 2.79 6.03 -1.67
C ALA A 241 3.37 7.23 -0.90
N TRP A 242 3.25 8.44 -1.47
CA TRP A 242 3.75 9.67 -0.86
C TRP A 242 3.01 10.03 0.44
N SER A 243 1.71 9.76 0.52
CA SER A 243 0.94 9.90 1.77
C SER A 243 1.41 8.92 2.84
N CYS A 244 1.63 7.65 2.46
CA CYS A 244 2.19 6.63 3.34
C CYS A 244 3.56 7.06 3.89
N MET A 245 4.48 7.49 3.03
CA MET A 245 5.80 8.00 3.42
C MET A 245 5.70 9.14 4.43
N GLY A 246 4.79 10.10 4.20
CA GLY A 246 4.51 11.18 5.17
C GLY A 246 4.04 10.64 6.53
N ASN A 247 3.08 9.70 6.53
CA ASN A 247 2.59 9.06 7.76
C ASN A 247 3.70 8.28 8.49
N MET A 248 4.64 7.68 7.75
CA MET A 248 5.76 6.95 8.35
C MET A 248 6.74 7.87 9.08
N LEU A 249 6.95 9.09 8.58
CA LEU A 249 7.84 10.11 9.17
C LEU A 249 7.17 10.87 10.32
N GLU A 250 5.84 10.95 10.31
CA GLU A 250 5.08 11.54 11.40
C GLU A 250 4.84 10.56 12.56
N ILE A 251 4.64 11.11 13.76
CA ILE A 251 4.17 10.37 14.92
C ILE A 251 2.74 10.81 15.20
N ASN A 252 1.79 10.02 14.70
CA ASN A 252 0.37 10.18 14.94
C ASN A 252 -0.09 9.20 16.04
N VAL A 253 -0.28 9.70 17.26
CA VAL A 253 -0.66 8.90 18.42
C VAL A 253 -2.00 8.20 18.23
N THR A 254 -2.97 8.86 17.58
CA THR A 254 -4.30 8.29 17.33
C THR A 254 -4.21 7.08 16.42
N GLU A 255 -3.43 7.18 15.36
CA GLU A 255 -3.22 6.09 14.42
C GLU A 255 -2.49 4.91 15.07
N LEU A 256 -1.46 5.17 15.88
CA LEU A 256 -0.76 4.12 16.62
C LEU A 256 -1.71 3.38 17.58
N LYS A 257 -2.60 4.11 18.27
CA LYS A 257 -3.62 3.51 19.14
C LYS A 257 -4.60 2.63 18.36
N LEU A 258 -5.05 3.08 17.19
CA LEU A 258 -5.93 2.28 16.32
C LEU A 258 -5.23 1.02 15.82
N ALA A 259 -3.97 1.11 15.40
CA ALA A 259 -3.18 -0.05 14.98
C ALA A 259 -3.00 -1.06 16.12
N ILE A 260 -2.73 -0.59 17.34
CA ILE A 260 -2.65 -1.44 18.54
C ILE A 260 -3.99 -2.12 18.81
N PHE A 261 -5.10 -1.37 18.78
CA PHE A 261 -6.43 -1.92 18.98
C PHE A 261 -6.75 -3.02 17.96
N GLU A 262 -6.50 -2.79 16.68
CA GLU A 262 -6.70 -3.79 15.63
C GLU A 262 -5.80 -5.01 15.79
N TYR A 263 -4.52 -4.83 16.15
CA TYR A 263 -3.61 -5.94 16.42
C TYR A 263 -4.11 -6.79 17.59
N ASN A 264 -4.41 -6.14 18.72
CA ASN A 264 -4.81 -6.78 19.96
C ASN A 264 -6.17 -7.51 19.83
N LYS A 265 -7.04 -7.08 18.91
CA LYS A 265 -8.30 -7.75 18.58
C LYS A 265 -8.09 -9.17 18.03
N TYR A 266 -7.02 -9.40 17.27
CA TYR A 266 -6.79 -10.66 16.56
C TYR A 266 -5.58 -11.45 17.10
N ALA A 267 -4.70 -10.81 17.87
CA ALA A 267 -3.60 -11.48 18.53
C ALA A 267 -4.09 -12.34 19.70
N THR A 268 -3.53 -13.53 19.83
CA THR A 268 -3.92 -14.54 20.84
C THR A 268 -2.91 -14.65 21.99
N ARG A 269 -1.64 -14.31 21.78
CA ARG A 269 -0.54 -14.53 22.75
C ARG A 269 0.13 -13.24 23.19
N SER A 270 0.28 -12.28 22.30
CA SER A 270 0.96 -11.01 22.54
C SER A 270 -0.03 -9.86 22.47
N GLN A 271 0.00 -9.00 23.49
CA GLN A 271 -0.71 -7.73 23.49
C GLN A 271 0.33 -6.63 23.31
N LEU A 272 0.02 -5.66 22.45
CA LEU A 272 0.84 -4.48 22.24
C LEU A 272 0.35 -3.35 23.14
N GLU A 273 1.30 -2.57 23.63
CA GLU A 273 1.06 -1.35 24.40
C GLU A 273 1.89 -0.21 23.83
N LEU A 274 1.33 0.99 23.86
CA LEU A 274 2.01 2.17 23.33
C LEU A 274 3.02 2.73 24.33
N SER A 275 4.29 2.79 23.93
CA SER A 275 5.31 3.57 24.61
C SER A 275 5.79 4.70 23.71
N TYR A 276 5.34 5.93 23.97
CA TYR A 276 5.65 7.09 23.12
C TYR A 276 7.16 7.38 23.05
N ALA A 277 7.85 7.37 24.20
CA ALA A 277 9.29 7.62 24.26
C ALA A 277 10.09 6.63 23.40
N LYS A 278 9.71 5.35 23.42
CA LYS A 278 10.33 4.31 22.59
C LYS A 278 10.09 4.52 21.09
N VAL A 279 8.88 4.93 20.70
CA VAL A 279 8.56 5.25 19.30
C VAL A 279 9.35 6.47 18.82
N MET A 280 9.48 7.51 19.65
CA MET A 280 10.24 8.72 19.30
C MET A 280 11.71 8.42 18.98
N LEU A 281 12.34 7.50 19.71
CA LEU A 281 13.73 7.10 19.46
C LEU A 281 13.93 6.34 18.14
N LEU A 282 12.84 5.85 17.55
CA LEU A 282 12.87 5.05 16.33
C LEU A 282 12.81 5.89 15.05
N VAL A 283 12.03 6.97 15.10
CA VAL A 283 11.70 7.77 13.92
C VAL A 283 12.87 8.72 13.64
N PRO A 284 13.36 8.82 12.38
CA PRO A 284 14.45 9.72 12.04
C PRO A 284 14.09 11.17 12.33
N SER A 285 15.11 12.00 12.48
CA SER A 285 14.92 13.46 12.57
C SER A 285 14.14 13.95 11.36
N ILE A 286 13.01 14.62 11.60
CA ILE A 286 12.21 15.19 10.51
C ILE A 286 13.02 16.23 9.75
N GLY A 287 13.90 16.96 10.46
CA GLY A 287 14.70 18.00 9.86
C GLY A 287 15.71 17.48 8.85
N GLU A 288 16.35 16.35 9.14
CA GLU A 288 17.23 15.66 8.18
C GLU A 288 16.44 15.19 6.96
N LYS A 289 15.27 14.60 7.17
CA LYS A 289 14.41 14.11 6.08
C LYS A 289 13.87 15.24 5.20
N LEU A 290 13.52 16.38 5.79
CA LEU A 290 13.13 17.58 5.04
C LEU A 290 14.27 18.11 4.17
N LYS A 291 15.51 18.14 4.69
CA LYS A 291 16.69 18.54 3.91
C LYS A 291 16.94 17.59 2.74
N GLU A 292 16.90 16.27 2.98
CA GLU A 292 17.04 15.25 1.93
C GLU A 292 15.97 15.38 0.85
N MET A 293 14.71 15.56 1.26
CA MET A 293 13.58 15.69 0.35
C MET A 293 13.65 16.99 -0.47
N SER A 294 13.99 18.11 0.17
CA SER A 294 14.22 19.39 -0.51
C SER A 294 15.32 19.27 -1.56
N ALA A 295 16.49 18.73 -1.19
CA ALA A 295 17.61 18.52 -2.11
C ALA A 295 17.22 17.64 -3.31
N TRP A 296 16.42 16.59 -3.09
CA TRP A 296 15.90 15.76 -4.15
C TRP A 296 14.94 16.54 -5.08
N LEU A 297 13.96 17.27 -4.53
CA LEU A 297 13.01 18.07 -5.31
C LEU A 297 13.72 19.08 -6.23
N TRP A 298 14.75 19.75 -5.71
CA TRP A 298 15.59 20.66 -6.49
C TRP A 298 16.34 19.96 -7.61
N LYS A 299 16.96 18.81 -7.32
CA LYS A 299 17.78 18.07 -8.30
C LYS A 299 16.94 17.37 -9.36
N SER A 300 15.79 16.82 -9.00
CA SER A 300 15.00 15.95 -9.88
C SER A 300 14.14 16.73 -10.87
N LYS A 301 13.97 18.05 -10.67
CA LYS A 301 13.01 18.88 -11.44
C LYS A 301 11.62 18.24 -11.44
N CYS A 302 11.15 17.83 -10.26
CA CYS A 302 9.90 17.08 -10.13
C CYS A 302 8.71 17.90 -10.67
N THR A 303 8.02 17.38 -11.68
CA THR A 303 6.87 18.06 -12.29
C THR A 303 5.55 17.68 -11.63
N SER A 304 5.50 16.56 -10.89
CA SER A 304 4.31 16.20 -10.10
C SER A 304 4.19 17.05 -8.85
N GLU A 305 2.97 17.46 -8.51
CA GLU A 305 2.65 18.19 -7.28
C GLU A 305 2.58 17.29 -6.03
N VAL A 306 2.38 15.99 -6.21
CA VAL A 306 2.19 15.02 -5.11
C VAL A 306 3.35 15.05 -4.11
N PRO A 307 4.64 15.03 -4.52
CA PRO A 307 5.75 15.10 -3.58
C PRO A 307 5.78 16.43 -2.81
N TYR A 308 5.41 17.54 -3.46
CA TYR A 308 5.36 18.85 -2.81
C TYR A 308 4.26 18.93 -1.77
N HIS A 309 3.13 18.25 -1.98
CA HIS A 309 2.07 18.15 -0.96
C HIS A 309 2.55 17.41 0.28
N THR A 310 3.23 16.27 0.11
CA THR A 310 3.85 15.57 1.26
C THR A 310 4.91 16.42 1.92
N PHE A 311 5.74 17.14 1.15
CA PHE A 311 6.77 18.02 1.70
C PHE A 311 6.15 19.15 2.56
N GLY A 312 5.16 19.85 2.03
CA GLY A 312 4.46 20.92 2.76
C GLY A 312 3.78 20.44 4.03
N ARG A 313 3.17 19.24 3.98
CA ARG A 313 2.62 18.59 5.18
C ARG A 313 3.69 18.30 6.23
N LEU A 314 4.86 17.80 5.83
CA LEU A 314 5.96 17.51 6.75
C LEU A 314 6.59 18.79 7.32
N LEU A 315 6.66 19.87 6.55
CA LEU A 315 7.06 21.19 7.04
C LEU A 315 6.10 21.69 8.14
N LEU A 316 4.78 21.56 7.91
CA LEU A 316 3.77 21.88 8.92
C LEU A 316 3.92 21.04 10.19
N TYR A 317 4.19 19.74 10.04
CA TYR A 317 4.45 18.85 11.17
C TYR A 317 5.71 19.26 11.95
N ALA A 318 6.80 19.57 11.26
CA ALA A 318 8.06 19.99 11.87
C ALA A 318 7.88 21.27 12.71
N VAL A 319 7.16 22.26 12.18
CA VAL A 319 6.80 23.47 12.94
C VAL A 319 5.92 23.14 14.15
N LYS A 320 4.75 22.52 13.91
CA LYS A 320 3.71 22.36 14.93
C LYS A 320 4.04 21.34 16.03
N LYS A 321 4.91 20.36 15.73
CA LYS A 321 5.17 19.22 16.62
C LYS A 321 6.61 19.07 17.05
N GLN A 322 7.57 19.63 16.31
CA GLN A 322 9.00 19.53 16.65
C GLN A 322 9.67 20.88 16.89
N ASN A 323 8.93 22.00 16.81
CA ASN A 323 9.45 23.35 17.04
C ASN A 323 10.61 23.74 16.08
N GLU A 324 10.62 23.19 14.87
CA GLU A 324 11.68 23.36 13.87
C GLU A 324 11.49 24.62 13.00
N HIS A 325 11.11 25.75 13.62
CA HIS A 325 10.77 27.00 12.90
C HIS A 325 11.91 27.53 12.03
N VAL A 326 13.13 27.57 12.57
CA VAL A 326 14.31 28.11 11.87
C VAL A 326 14.66 27.27 10.65
N LEU A 327 14.59 25.94 10.77
CA LEU A 327 14.84 25.05 9.64
C LEU A 327 13.83 25.28 8.52
N VAL A 328 12.54 25.33 8.87
CA VAL A 328 11.46 25.52 7.89
C VAL A 328 11.57 26.88 7.22
N TRP A 329 11.90 27.93 7.98
CA TRP A 329 12.20 29.26 7.44
C TRP A 329 13.31 29.20 6.38
N ASN A 330 14.46 28.63 6.71
CA ASN A 330 15.61 28.54 5.79
C ASN A 330 15.27 27.76 4.50
N LEU A 331 14.45 26.71 4.60
CA LEU A 331 13.98 25.96 3.44
C LEU A 331 13.02 26.77 2.56
N MET A 332 12.14 27.57 3.17
CA MET A 332 11.18 28.41 2.43
C MET A 332 11.84 29.64 1.80
N GLU A 333 12.83 30.24 2.46
CA GLU A 333 13.62 31.35 1.90
C GLU A 333 14.28 30.95 0.58
N GLN A 334 14.86 29.76 0.50
CA GLN A 334 15.42 29.24 -0.76
C GLN A 334 14.37 29.12 -1.86
N ALA A 335 13.14 28.71 -1.52
CA ALA A 335 12.04 28.62 -2.47
C ALA A 335 11.57 30.02 -2.94
N VAL A 336 11.54 31.00 -2.03
CA VAL A 336 11.24 32.41 -2.37
C VAL A 336 12.27 32.95 -3.36
N VAL A 337 13.56 32.86 -3.04
CA VAL A 337 14.65 33.32 -3.91
C VAL A 337 14.57 32.66 -5.30
N HIS A 338 14.35 31.34 -5.34
CA HIS A 338 14.18 30.62 -6.61
C HIS A 338 13.01 31.16 -7.43
N CYS A 339 11.85 31.38 -6.81
CA CYS A 339 10.66 31.87 -7.50
C CYS A 339 10.87 33.29 -8.03
N SER A 340 11.45 34.19 -7.23
CA SER A 340 11.78 35.57 -7.64
C SER A 340 12.74 35.60 -8.83
N VAL A 341 13.82 34.80 -8.79
CA VAL A 341 14.77 34.69 -9.90
C VAL A 341 14.10 34.18 -11.18
N MET A 342 13.20 33.19 -11.07
CA MET A 342 12.46 32.68 -12.23
C MET A 342 11.48 33.72 -12.80
N GLU A 343 10.78 34.47 -11.95
CA GLU A 343 9.88 35.56 -12.34
C GLU A 343 10.62 36.70 -13.04
N ASP A 344 11.68 37.20 -12.43
CA ASP A 344 12.40 38.39 -12.90
C ASP A 344 13.32 38.12 -14.09
N LEU A 345 14.11 37.06 -14.05
CA LEU A 345 15.08 36.79 -15.11
C LEU A 345 14.46 35.99 -16.25
N TRP A 346 13.63 34.99 -15.96
CA TRP A 346 13.29 34.01 -16.98
C TRP A 346 11.97 34.29 -17.67
N PHE A 347 10.91 34.59 -16.91
CA PHE A 347 9.60 34.87 -17.49
C PHE A 347 9.51 36.28 -18.07
N LYS A 348 9.99 37.30 -17.34
CA LYS A 348 9.95 38.69 -17.79
C LYS A 348 10.82 38.94 -19.03
N GLU A 349 12.06 38.47 -19.05
CA GLU A 349 12.95 38.63 -20.23
C GLU A 349 12.40 37.94 -21.47
N ARG A 350 11.72 36.80 -21.31
CA ARG A 350 11.12 36.03 -22.40
C ARG A 350 9.69 36.45 -22.74
N GLN A 351 9.16 37.48 -22.08
CA GLN A 351 7.79 37.96 -22.25
C GLN A 351 6.73 36.85 -22.10
N ILE A 352 6.98 35.87 -21.21
CA ILE A 352 6.05 34.79 -20.94
C ILE A 352 5.07 35.27 -19.87
N ASN A 353 3.81 35.47 -20.23
CA ASN A 353 2.79 35.83 -19.26
C ASN A 353 2.26 34.57 -18.59
N MET A 354 2.35 34.54 -17.27
CA MET A 354 1.88 33.42 -16.48
C MET A 354 1.03 33.89 -15.31
N VAL A 355 -0.09 33.20 -15.08
CA VAL A 355 -1.04 33.55 -14.02
C VAL A 355 -1.38 32.30 -13.23
N LEU A 356 -1.14 32.32 -11.91
CA LEU A 356 -1.57 31.28 -10.98
C LEU A 356 -2.94 31.66 -10.41
N LYS A 357 -3.98 30.86 -10.66
CA LYS A 357 -5.32 31.01 -10.12
C LYS A 357 -5.80 29.70 -9.51
N ARG A 358 -6.11 29.73 -8.21
CA ARG A 358 -6.66 28.57 -7.45
C ARG A 358 -5.83 27.29 -7.60
N GLY A 359 -4.51 27.42 -7.59
CA GLY A 359 -3.57 26.31 -7.76
C GLY A 359 -3.33 25.89 -9.21
N TYR A 360 -4.09 26.38 -10.20
CA TYR A 360 -3.85 26.13 -11.61
C TYR A 360 -3.13 27.30 -12.24
N PHE A 361 -2.26 27.04 -13.21
CA PHE A 361 -1.62 28.11 -13.96
C PHE A 361 -2.14 28.16 -15.39
N THR A 362 -2.17 29.36 -15.94
CA THR A 362 -2.37 29.61 -17.37
C THR A 362 -1.16 30.36 -17.90
N THR A 363 -0.75 30.04 -19.13
CA THR A 363 0.30 30.75 -19.84
C THR A 363 -0.16 31.04 -21.27
N ASP A 364 0.33 32.14 -21.83
CA ASP A 364 0.15 32.52 -23.24
C ASP A 364 1.04 31.72 -24.21
N VAL A 365 1.95 30.89 -23.70
CA VAL A 365 2.86 30.06 -24.51
C VAL A 365 2.40 28.60 -24.56
N ASP A 366 2.45 27.99 -25.75
CA ASP A 366 2.19 26.55 -25.91
C ASP A 366 3.38 25.71 -25.43
N LEU A 367 3.30 25.28 -24.17
CA LEU A 367 4.32 24.46 -23.50
C LEU A 367 4.54 23.08 -24.16
N ASN A 368 3.64 22.61 -25.04
CA ASN A 368 3.86 21.33 -25.72
C ASN A 368 4.93 21.43 -26.82
N LYS A 369 5.26 22.64 -27.27
CA LYS A 369 6.30 22.89 -28.27
C LYS A 369 7.71 22.91 -27.69
N ASP A 370 7.85 23.09 -26.37
CA ASP A 370 9.13 23.13 -25.67
C ASP A 370 9.02 22.39 -24.33
N LEU A 371 9.43 21.13 -24.34
CA LEU A 371 9.40 20.26 -23.15
C LEU A 371 10.30 20.77 -22.02
N VAL A 372 11.41 21.46 -22.34
CA VAL A 372 12.33 22.00 -21.33
C VAL A 372 11.69 23.20 -20.63
N LEU A 373 11.06 24.09 -21.39
CA LEU A 373 10.26 25.19 -20.85
C LEU A 373 9.10 24.65 -20.01
N ARG A 374 8.38 23.64 -20.49
CA ARG A 374 7.29 22.99 -19.75
C ARG A 374 7.76 22.50 -18.38
N ASP A 375 8.85 21.74 -18.31
CA ASP A 375 9.33 21.18 -17.04
C ASP A 375 9.78 22.26 -16.06
N ARG A 376 10.44 23.32 -16.54
CA ARG A 376 10.83 24.48 -15.72
C ARG A 376 9.61 25.20 -15.15
N VAL A 377 8.62 25.44 -15.99
CA VAL A 377 7.35 26.09 -15.60
C VAL A 377 6.62 25.25 -14.55
N LEU A 378 6.51 23.94 -14.75
CA LEU A 378 5.86 23.02 -13.80
C LEU A 378 6.60 22.98 -12.46
N SER A 379 7.93 22.87 -12.47
CA SER A 379 8.75 22.91 -11.26
C SER A 379 8.58 24.23 -10.51
N TYR A 380 8.63 25.36 -11.23
CA TYR A 380 8.38 26.69 -10.67
C TYR A 380 7.01 26.76 -9.98
N PHE A 381 5.95 26.29 -10.64
CA PHE A 381 4.61 26.32 -10.07
C PHE A 381 4.44 25.43 -8.86
N ASN A 382 5.11 24.29 -8.80
CA ASN A 382 5.08 23.44 -7.62
C ASN A 382 5.71 24.12 -6.40
N TRP A 383 6.83 24.83 -6.58
CA TRP A 383 7.41 25.66 -5.52
C TRP A 383 6.52 26.85 -5.15
N LYS A 384 5.95 27.55 -6.14
CA LYS A 384 5.03 28.68 -5.88
C LYS A 384 3.77 28.24 -5.13
N ARG A 385 3.19 27.08 -5.47
CA ARG A 385 2.05 26.49 -4.74
C ARG A 385 2.41 26.17 -3.30
N LEU A 386 3.58 25.56 -3.09
CA LEU A 386 4.09 25.26 -1.76
C LEU A 386 4.24 26.55 -0.92
N LEU A 387 4.80 27.61 -1.49
CA LEU A 387 4.90 28.92 -0.84
C LEU A 387 3.52 29.47 -0.47
N ASN A 388 2.57 29.51 -1.40
CA ASN A 388 1.22 30.01 -1.13
C ASN A 388 0.54 29.24 0.00
N TRP A 389 0.65 27.91 0.02
CA TRP A 389 0.14 27.08 1.11
C TRP A 389 0.82 27.41 2.43
N HIS A 390 2.14 27.57 2.46
CA HIS A 390 2.85 27.93 3.68
C HIS A 390 2.47 29.30 4.20
N THR A 391 2.26 30.29 3.32
CA THR A 391 1.82 31.62 3.73
C THR A 391 0.45 31.57 4.41
N GLU A 392 -0.50 30.79 3.85
CA GLU A 392 -1.85 30.64 4.40
C GLU A 392 -1.91 29.85 5.72
N PHE A 393 -1.01 28.88 5.94
CA PHE A 393 -1.10 27.95 7.08
C PHE A 393 -0.06 28.15 8.20
N ILE A 394 1.08 28.78 7.91
CA ILE A 394 2.18 28.97 8.87
C ILE A 394 2.39 30.45 9.21
N PHE A 395 2.20 31.36 8.24
CA PHE A 395 2.62 32.75 8.37
C PHE A 395 1.48 33.75 8.65
N ASP A 396 0.21 33.34 8.67
CA ASP A 396 -0.93 34.17 9.13
C ASP A 396 -1.66 33.39 10.25
N PRO A 397 -1.63 33.83 11.54
CA PRO A 397 -1.74 35.22 12.04
C PRO A 397 -0.56 35.80 12.85
N TYR A 398 0.57 35.10 13.03
CA TYR A 398 1.66 35.57 13.91
C TYR A 398 2.70 36.50 13.24
N LEU A 399 2.60 36.80 11.94
CA LEU A 399 3.33 37.93 11.34
C LEU A 399 2.67 39.31 11.61
N ARG A 400 1.62 39.39 12.45
CA ARG A 400 1.04 40.69 12.88
C ARG A 400 1.87 41.43 13.94
N ASP A 401 2.71 40.74 14.72
CA ASP A 401 3.35 41.33 15.91
C ASP A 401 4.88 41.42 15.82
N ILE A 402 5.47 41.16 14.65
CA ILE A 402 6.89 41.45 14.40
C ILE A 402 6.94 42.64 13.45
N PRO A 403 7.30 43.85 13.91
CA PRO A 403 7.60 44.93 12.99
C PRO A 403 8.81 44.49 12.16
N LEU A 404 8.58 44.30 10.86
CA LEU A 404 9.63 44.24 9.86
C LEU A 404 10.23 45.65 9.77
N ASP A 405 11.10 46.01 10.70
CA ASP A 405 12.13 47.02 10.44
C ASP A 405 13.09 46.41 9.42
N VAL A 406 12.66 46.45 8.16
CA VAL A 406 13.56 46.53 7.03
C VAL A 406 13.77 48.02 6.84
N THR A 407 14.70 48.59 7.60
CA THR A 407 15.38 49.81 7.16
C THR A 407 16.05 49.47 5.84
N LEU A 408 15.41 49.87 4.75
CA LEU A 408 16.13 50.17 3.52
C LEU A 408 16.87 51.48 3.80
N ASP A 409 18.17 51.37 4.04
CA ASP A 409 19.08 52.50 3.95
C ASP A 409 18.96 53.09 2.52
N GLU A 410 18.33 54.26 2.44
CA GLU A 410 18.91 55.47 1.84
C GLU A 410 18.67 56.68 2.76
#